data_AF-A0AAV8AD06-F1
#
_entry.id   AF-A0AAV8AD06-F1
#
_cell.length_a   1.000
_cell.length_b   1.000
_cell.length_c   1.000
_cell.angle_alpha   90.00
_cell.angle_beta   90.00
_cell.angle_gamma   90.00
#
_symmetry.space_group_name_H-M   'P 1'
#
loop_
_entity.id
_entity.type
_entity.pdbx_description
1 polymer ?
#
loop_
_entity_poly.entity_id
_entity_poly.type
_entity_poly.pdbx_seq_one_letter_code
_entity_poly.pdbx_strand_id
1 'polypeptide(L)'
;MKNRTLIIFFYFFCFAYLVRSKLVTGKISVDFLISKGEGKGSKGISNFSIKNNQINITHNGTEFMGVVYLTHLNFGGYDLYDVVSVSKDGNDFLVVYLYCHTGTSQISMLYYESYDFEQCVTENATGFLDAQHFSKGVTKEIGFSMPVLKTDPTPIQTNILIEGKEISYQNANTFHCKLHGGLYKVSVFSTVDCKDCPNFSSGWYELHSILSNGKDRCFGIFYLNLNDHKSVYLEYLFCNPSLTRPKMSSYVANWSGSLEQISQH
;
A
#
# COMPACT_ATOMS: atom_id res chain seq x y z
N MET A 1 45.68 16.57 56.09
CA MET A 1 45.42 16.33 54.66
C MET A 1 43.97 15.86 54.50
N LYS A 2 43.07 16.74 54.03
CA LYS A 2 41.65 16.42 53.81
C LYS A 2 41.40 16.34 52.31
N ASN A 3 41.18 15.12 51.79
CA ASN A 3 40.80 14.89 50.40
C ASN A 3 39.35 15.34 50.19
N ARG A 4 39.15 16.26 49.24
CA ARG A 4 37.82 16.64 48.73
C ARG A 4 37.61 15.93 47.39
N THR A 5 36.72 14.95 47.38
CA THR A 5 36.22 14.29 46.16
C THR A 5 35.23 15.22 45.47
N LEU A 6 35.54 15.65 44.25
CA LEU A 6 34.67 16.46 43.40
C LEU A 6 33.74 15.53 42.62
N ILE A 7 32.44 15.54 42.95
CA ILE A 7 31.41 14.81 42.20
C ILE A 7 30.91 15.75 41.09
N ILE A 8 31.29 15.47 39.85
CA ILE A 8 30.80 16.18 38.66
C ILE A 8 29.52 15.48 38.20
N PHE A 9 28.37 16.10 38.46
CA PHE A 9 27.09 15.70 37.86
C PHE A 9 27.08 16.14 36.39
N PHE A 10 27.32 15.21 35.46
CA PHE A 10 27.03 15.41 34.05
C PHE A 10 25.51 15.37 33.85
N TYR A 11 24.89 16.55 33.81
CA TYR A 11 23.53 16.70 33.30
C TYR A 11 23.54 16.42 31.79
N PHE A 12 23.25 15.18 31.41
CA PHE A 12 22.90 14.83 30.04
C PHE A 12 21.54 15.47 29.73
N PHE A 13 21.56 16.68 29.18
CA PHE A 13 20.40 17.24 28.49
C PHE A 13 20.17 16.40 27.24
N CYS A 14 19.33 15.37 27.38
CA CYS A 14 18.79 14.62 26.26
C CYS A 14 17.85 15.56 25.50
N PHE A 15 18.41 16.34 24.57
CA PHE A 15 17.62 17.05 23.57
C PHE A 15 16.94 15.98 22.72
N ALA A 16 15.72 15.60 23.12
CA ALA A 16 14.81 14.88 22.27
C ALA A 16 14.52 15.79 21.07
N TYR A 17 15.35 15.67 20.03
CA TYR A 17 15.03 16.17 18.71
C TYR A 17 13.77 15.42 18.27
N LEU A 18 12.62 16.01 18.56
CA LEU A 18 11.34 15.64 17.98
C LEU A 18 11.46 15.91 16.47
N VAL A 19 11.96 14.90 15.75
CA VAL A 19 11.90 14.86 14.29
C VAL A 19 10.43 14.78 13.94
N ARG A 20 9.77 15.93 13.80
CA ARG A 20 8.43 16.00 13.24
C ARG A 20 8.53 15.51 11.80
N SER A 21 7.99 14.33 11.52
CA SER A 21 7.89 13.86 10.16
C SER A 21 7.05 14.88 9.36
N LYS A 22 7.57 15.24 8.19
CA LYS A 22 6.83 16.09 7.26
C LYS A 22 5.62 15.30 6.80
N LEU A 23 4.43 15.80 7.13
CA LEU A 23 3.17 15.25 6.65
C LEU A 23 2.85 15.83 5.28
N VAL A 24 2.34 14.96 4.42
CA VAL A 24 1.67 15.32 3.18
C VAL A 24 0.19 15.39 3.47
N THR A 25 -0.42 16.48 3.05
CA THR A 25 -1.86 16.69 3.15
C THR A 25 -2.44 16.91 1.77
N GLY A 26 -3.67 16.44 1.56
CA GLY A 26 -4.38 16.69 0.31
C GLY A 26 -5.83 16.23 0.40
N LYS A 27 -6.43 16.04 -0.77
CA LYS A 27 -7.79 15.51 -0.90
C LYS A 27 -7.82 14.34 -1.86
N ILE A 28 -8.76 13.43 -1.65
CA ILE A 28 -9.05 12.31 -2.54
C ILE A 28 -10.56 12.19 -2.75
N SER A 29 -10.97 11.94 -3.99
CA SER A 29 -12.35 11.66 -4.36
C SER A 29 -12.70 10.21 -4.04
N VAL A 30 -13.73 10.04 -3.20
CA VAL A 30 -14.25 8.74 -2.77
C VAL A 30 -15.77 8.70 -2.93
N ASP A 31 -16.32 7.53 -3.21
CA ASP A 31 -17.77 7.26 -3.29
C ASP A 31 -18.33 6.68 -1.99
N PHE A 32 -17.57 6.72 -0.90
CA PHE A 32 -17.97 6.27 0.44
C PHE A 32 -17.34 7.16 1.54
N LEU A 33 -17.85 7.04 2.76
CA LEU A 33 -17.28 7.66 3.96
C LEU A 33 -17.25 6.63 5.09
N ILE A 34 -16.09 6.45 5.72
CA ILE A 34 -15.97 5.74 6.99
C ILE A 34 -15.89 6.79 8.09
N SER A 35 -17.00 6.97 8.80
CA SER A 35 -17.09 7.99 9.86
C SER A 35 -16.22 7.59 11.06
N LYS A 36 -16.27 6.31 11.42
CA LYS A 36 -15.53 5.68 12.51
C LYS A 36 -15.26 4.21 12.18
N GLY A 37 -14.13 3.69 12.61
CA GLY A 37 -13.88 2.25 12.65
C GLY A 37 -12.76 1.92 13.63
N GLU A 38 -12.75 0.69 14.12
CA GLU A 38 -11.66 0.18 14.96
C GLU A 38 -11.62 -1.33 14.89
N GLY A 39 -10.44 -1.91 15.11
CA GLY A 39 -10.29 -3.34 15.13
C GLY A 39 -8.86 -3.78 15.37
N LYS A 40 -8.64 -5.07 15.24
CA LYS A 40 -7.36 -5.74 15.39
C LYS A 40 -7.35 -7.04 14.60
N GLY A 41 -6.19 -7.40 14.07
CA GLY A 41 -5.90 -8.71 13.52
C GLY A 41 -5.38 -9.68 14.57
N SER A 42 -5.24 -10.94 14.17
CA SER A 42 -4.77 -12.02 15.05
C SER A 42 -3.27 -12.24 15.03
N LYS A 43 -2.51 -11.64 14.10
CA LYS A 43 -1.05 -11.76 13.99
C LYS A 43 -0.39 -10.37 13.96
N GLY A 44 -0.20 -9.79 12.78
CA GLY A 44 0.68 -8.64 12.54
C GLY A 44 0.02 -7.30 12.88
N ILE A 45 -1.26 -7.13 12.52
CA ILE A 45 -1.99 -5.90 12.80
C ILE A 45 -2.54 -5.93 14.22
N SER A 46 -1.75 -5.42 15.18
CA SER A 46 -2.14 -5.41 16.59
C SER A 46 -3.38 -4.55 16.88
N ASN A 47 -3.55 -3.44 16.16
CA ASN A 47 -4.75 -2.60 16.20
C ASN A 47 -4.78 -1.64 15.00
N PHE A 48 -5.97 -1.15 14.68
CA PHE A 48 -6.17 0.03 13.85
C PHE A 48 -7.37 0.86 14.33
N SER A 49 -7.37 2.14 13.97
CA SER A 49 -8.49 3.06 14.21
C SER A 49 -8.70 3.95 12.99
N ILE A 50 -9.96 4.17 12.62
CA ILE A 50 -10.37 4.96 11.46
C ILE A 50 -11.27 6.10 11.91
N LYS A 51 -11.03 7.29 11.35
CA LYS A 51 -11.91 8.45 11.50
C LYS A 51 -11.89 9.27 10.21
N ASN A 52 -13.06 9.45 9.60
CA ASN A 52 -13.20 10.15 8.31
C ASN A 52 -12.22 9.60 7.26
N ASN A 53 -12.21 8.27 7.09
CA ASN A 53 -11.29 7.50 6.23
C ASN A 53 -9.79 7.60 6.57
N GLN A 54 -9.35 8.47 7.50
CA GLN A 54 -7.97 8.45 7.97
C GLN A 54 -7.78 7.30 8.94
N ILE A 55 -6.70 6.54 8.77
CA ILE A 55 -6.43 5.35 9.55
C ILE A 55 -5.06 5.45 10.23
N ASN A 56 -5.02 5.03 11.49
CA ASN A 56 -3.78 4.71 12.19
C ASN A 56 -3.74 3.21 12.39
N ILE A 57 -2.60 2.58 12.09
CA ILE A 57 -2.39 1.13 12.17
C ILE A 57 -1.14 0.88 12.99
N THR A 58 -1.15 -0.12 13.85
CA THR A 58 0.05 -0.63 14.52
C THR A 58 0.36 -2.02 14.00
N HIS A 59 1.40 -2.15 13.18
CA HIS A 59 1.87 -3.40 12.58
C HIS A 59 3.23 -3.77 13.18
N ASN A 60 3.33 -4.92 13.85
CA ASN A 60 4.56 -5.39 14.50
C ASN A 60 5.26 -4.34 15.39
N GLY A 61 4.47 -3.49 16.08
CA GLY A 61 4.96 -2.42 16.95
C GLY A 61 5.29 -1.10 16.23
N THR A 62 5.30 -1.09 14.90
CA THR A 62 5.48 0.11 14.08
C THR A 62 4.14 0.78 13.81
N GLU A 63 4.09 2.11 13.99
CA GLU A 63 2.89 2.90 13.72
C GLU A 63 2.88 3.43 12.27
N PHE A 64 1.78 3.19 11.60
CA PHE A 64 1.48 3.67 10.26
C PHE A 64 0.32 4.65 10.30
N MET A 65 0.38 5.65 9.43
CA MET A 65 -0.73 6.55 9.16
C MET A 65 -1.11 6.37 7.69
N GLY A 66 -2.40 6.43 7.39
CA GLY A 66 -2.87 6.18 6.03
C GLY A 66 -4.27 6.71 5.75
N VAL A 67 -4.81 6.25 4.64
CA VAL A 67 -6.17 6.57 4.21
C VAL A 67 -6.84 5.33 3.61
N VAL A 68 -8.10 5.12 3.99
CA VAL A 68 -8.99 4.18 3.31
C VAL A 68 -9.55 4.90 2.08
N TYR A 69 -9.15 4.45 0.89
CA TYR A 69 -9.38 5.24 -0.31
C TYR A 69 -10.33 4.55 -1.28
N LEU A 70 -10.34 3.22 -1.36
CA LEU A 70 -11.20 2.47 -2.28
C LEU A 70 -12.09 1.49 -1.54
N THR A 71 -13.19 1.11 -2.18
CA THR A 71 -14.03 0.00 -1.74
C THR A 71 -14.40 -0.90 -2.90
N HIS A 72 -14.55 -2.20 -2.63
CA HIS A 72 -15.10 -3.18 -3.57
C HIS A 72 -16.29 -3.87 -2.90
N LEU A 73 -17.48 -3.59 -3.40
CA LEU A 73 -18.71 -4.13 -2.83
C LEU A 73 -18.97 -5.54 -3.34
N ASN A 74 -19.43 -6.41 -2.44
CA ASN A 74 -19.80 -7.79 -2.75
C ASN A 74 -18.69 -8.61 -3.45
N PHE A 75 -17.44 -8.37 -3.08
CA PHE A 75 -16.29 -9.16 -3.53
C PHE A 75 -16.22 -10.48 -2.77
N GLY A 76 -16.73 -11.56 -3.38
CA GLY A 76 -16.68 -12.90 -2.78
C GLY A 76 -17.47 -13.03 -1.46
N GLY A 77 -18.54 -12.24 -1.29
CA GLY A 77 -19.31 -12.18 -0.05
C GLY A 77 -18.78 -11.19 1.00
N TYR A 78 -17.85 -10.34 0.62
CA TYR A 78 -17.31 -9.27 1.44
C TYR A 78 -17.46 -7.89 0.80
N ASP A 79 -17.56 -6.86 1.63
CA ASP A 79 -17.26 -5.49 1.25
C ASP A 79 -15.81 -5.21 1.65
N LEU A 80 -14.97 -4.94 0.65
CA LEU A 80 -13.54 -4.69 0.79
C LEU A 80 -13.27 -3.19 0.92
N TYR A 81 -12.30 -2.83 1.75
CA TYR A 81 -11.82 -1.46 1.89
C TYR A 81 -10.30 -1.40 1.82
N ASP A 82 -9.80 -0.70 0.81
CA ASP A 82 -8.37 -0.66 0.52
C ASP A 82 -7.72 0.51 1.26
N VAL A 83 -6.61 0.21 1.91
CA VAL A 83 -5.84 1.12 2.73
C VAL A 83 -4.43 1.22 2.19
N VAL A 84 -3.94 2.45 2.07
CA VAL A 84 -2.53 2.75 1.84
C VAL A 84 -2.01 3.56 3.01
N SER A 85 -0.87 3.16 3.55
CA SER A 85 -0.31 3.76 4.75
C SER A 85 1.21 3.77 4.73
N VAL A 86 1.79 4.73 5.43
CA VAL A 86 3.24 4.94 5.55
C VAL A 86 3.58 5.04 7.03
N SER A 87 4.70 4.43 7.42
CA SER A 87 5.20 4.51 8.79
C SER A 87 5.44 5.97 9.20
N LYS A 88 5.34 6.27 10.50
CA LYS A 88 5.52 7.64 11.01
C LYS A 88 6.86 8.28 10.61
N ASP A 89 7.91 7.48 10.45
CA ASP A 89 9.24 7.93 10.03
C ASP A 89 9.40 8.03 8.50
N GLY A 90 8.47 7.47 7.72
CA GLY A 90 8.47 7.48 6.27
C GLY A 90 9.32 6.39 5.61
N ASN A 91 9.84 5.43 6.38
CA ASN A 91 10.77 4.42 5.87
C ASN A 91 10.10 3.09 5.50
N ASP A 92 8.81 2.94 5.78
CA ASP A 92 8.06 1.72 5.50
C ASP A 92 6.66 2.05 4.95
N PHE A 93 6.11 1.11 4.21
CA PHE A 93 4.84 1.20 3.51
C PHE A 93 4.01 -0.05 3.79
N LEU A 94 2.73 0.15 4.02
CA LEU A 94 1.81 -0.93 4.35
C LEU A 94 0.51 -0.71 3.57
N VAL A 95 0.13 -1.73 2.79
CA VAL A 95 -1.19 -1.85 2.18
C VAL A 95 -2.01 -2.79 3.06
N VAL A 96 -3.23 -2.40 3.39
CA VAL A 96 -4.16 -3.25 4.14
C VAL A 96 -5.50 -3.28 3.44
N TYR A 97 -6.11 -4.45 3.42
CA TYR A 97 -7.42 -4.70 2.85
C TYR A 97 -8.33 -5.19 3.97
N LEU A 98 -9.35 -4.38 4.29
CA LEU A 98 -10.30 -4.68 5.35
C LEU A 98 -11.50 -5.41 4.76
N TYR A 99 -11.74 -6.66 5.19
CA TYR A 99 -12.88 -7.45 4.72
C TYR A 99 -14.00 -7.39 5.75
N CYS A 100 -15.09 -6.73 5.38
CA CYS A 100 -16.36 -6.78 6.11
C CYS A 100 -17.30 -7.78 5.45
N HIS A 101 -18.10 -8.53 6.20
CA HIS A 101 -19.16 -9.32 5.56
C HIS A 101 -20.14 -8.38 4.85
N THR A 102 -20.53 -8.72 3.61
CA THR A 102 -21.38 -7.85 2.78
C THR A 102 -22.60 -7.37 3.54
N GLY A 103 -22.84 -6.05 3.52
CA GLY A 103 -23.99 -5.43 4.18
C GLY A 103 -23.91 -5.40 5.71
N THR A 104 -22.75 -5.74 6.29
CA THR A 104 -22.49 -5.61 7.73
C THR A 104 -21.36 -4.62 7.96
N SER A 105 -21.30 -4.07 9.17
CA SER A 105 -20.14 -3.28 9.62
C SER A 105 -19.03 -4.14 10.21
N GLN A 106 -19.17 -5.46 10.31
CA GLN A 106 -18.26 -6.31 11.06
C GLN A 106 -17.07 -6.75 10.21
N ILE A 107 -15.87 -6.48 10.71
CA ILE A 107 -14.63 -6.94 10.11
C ILE A 107 -14.38 -8.37 10.58
N SER A 108 -14.12 -9.28 9.65
CA SER A 108 -13.82 -10.68 9.94
C SER A 108 -12.41 -11.08 9.52
N MET A 109 -11.82 -10.36 8.56
CA MET A 109 -10.52 -10.69 8.01
C MET A 109 -9.77 -9.42 7.57
N LEU A 110 -8.44 -9.50 7.65
CA LEU A 110 -7.52 -8.53 7.08
C LEU A 110 -6.58 -9.27 6.16
N TYR A 111 -6.19 -8.60 5.08
CA TYR A 111 -5.04 -8.96 4.28
C TYR A 111 -4.10 -7.77 4.22
N TYR A 112 -2.79 -7.98 4.31
CA TYR A 112 -1.84 -6.90 4.23
C TYR A 112 -0.54 -7.30 3.55
N GLU A 113 0.16 -6.27 3.07
CA GLU A 113 1.46 -6.36 2.42
C GLU A 113 2.35 -5.20 2.88
N SER A 114 3.63 -5.49 3.13
CA SER A 114 4.62 -4.51 3.56
C SER A 114 5.97 -4.71 2.88
N TYR A 115 6.93 -3.83 3.13
CA TYR A 115 8.29 -3.97 2.59
C TYR A 115 9.07 -5.16 3.16
N ASP A 116 8.71 -5.64 4.35
CA ASP A 116 9.48 -6.65 5.10
C ASP A 116 9.19 -8.10 4.65
N PHE A 117 8.86 -8.29 3.36
CA PHE A 117 8.74 -9.60 2.69
C PHE A 117 7.67 -10.56 3.22
N GLU A 118 6.83 -10.15 4.17
CA GLU A 118 5.60 -10.84 4.50
C GLU A 118 4.60 -10.66 3.34
N GLN A 119 4.79 -11.47 2.30
CA GLN A 119 3.92 -11.47 1.13
C GLN A 119 2.57 -12.08 1.50
N CYS A 120 1.51 -11.39 1.09
CA CYS A 120 0.16 -11.93 1.08
C CYS A 120 -0.31 -12.48 2.43
N VAL A 121 -0.10 -11.74 3.53
CA VAL A 121 -0.51 -12.24 4.85
C VAL A 121 -1.98 -11.99 5.08
N THR A 122 -2.74 -13.09 5.11
CA THR A 122 -4.11 -13.10 5.60
C THR A 122 -4.15 -13.43 7.09
N GLU A 123 -4.99 -12.70 7.82
CA GLU A 123 -5.30 -12.99 9.21
C GLU A 123 -6.77 -12.76 9.55
N ASN A 124 -7.24 -13.52 10.54
CA ASN A 124 -8.54 -13.25 11.15
C ASN A 124 -8.49 -11.91 11.85
N ALA A 125 -9.61 -11.20 11.85
CA ALA A 125 -9.71 -9.92 12.51
C ALA A 125 -11.05 -9.75 13.20
N THR A 126 -11.07 -8.78 14.11
CA THR A 126 -12.28 -8.35 14.81
C THR A 126 -12.33 -6.83 14.79
N GLY A 127 -13.53 -6.28 14.69
CA GLY A 127 -13.72 -4.83 14.66
C GLY A 127 -14.99 -4.43 13.94
N PHE A 128 -15.11 -3.15 13.67
CA PHE A 128 -16.20 -2.63 12.86
C PHE A 128 -15.79 -1.42 12.01
N LEU A 129 -16.54 -1.19 10.93
CA LEU A 129 -16.51 0.02 10.10
C LEU A 129 -17.91 0.64 10.01
N ASP A 130 -18.05 1.89 10.45
CA ASP A 130 -19.22 2.71 10.16
C ASP A 130 -19.05 3.37 8.78
N ALA A 131 -19.26 2.54 7.75
CA ALA A 131 -19.12 2.92 6.35
C ALA A 131 -20.48 3.27 5.72
N GLN A 132 -20.54 4.44 5.10
CA GLN A 132 -21.66 4.90 4.30
C GLN A 132 -21.24 5.03 2.84
N HIS A 133 -21.88 4.25 1.97
CA HIS A 133 -21.71 4.36 0.52
C HIS A 133 -22.64 5.42 -0.04
N PHE A 134 -22.14 6.24 -0.96
CA PHE A 134 -22.94 7.23 -1.67
C PHE A 134 -23.68 6.60 -2.84
N SER A 135 -24.66 7.33 -3.37
CA SER A 135 -25.36 6.94 -4.58
C SER A 135 -24.37 6.79 -5.74
N LYS A 136 -24.62 5.84 -6.64
CA LYS A 136 -23.79 5.59 -7.82
C LYS A 136 -23.47 6.87 -8.58
N GLY A 137 -22.18 7.10 -8.85
CA GLY A 137 -21.69 8.28 -9.56
C GLY A 137 -21.51 9.53 -8.70
N VAL A 138 -21.82 9.47 -7.41
CA VAL A 138 -21.55 10.56 -6.46
C VAL A 138 -20.22 10.29 -5.77
N THR A 139 -19.28 11.23 -5.89
CA THR A 139 -18.04 11.24 -5.11
C THR A 139 -17.98 12.47 -4.20
N LYS A 140 -17.24 12.36 -3.10
CA LYS A 140 -16.89 13.47 -2.22
C LYS A 140 -15.39 13.52 -2.03
N GLU A 141 -14.87 14.73 -1.89
CA GLU A 141 -13.48 14.96 -1.54
C GLU A 141 -13.31 14.82 -0.02
N ILE A 142 -12.49 13.84 0.40
CA ILE A 142 -12.07 13.69 1.80
C ILE A 142 -10.64 14.17 1.96
N GLY A 143 -10.35 14.84 3.08
CA GLY A 143 -9.00 15.27 3.41
C GLY A 143 -8.19 14.15 4.05
N PHE A 144 -6.92 14.02 3.67
CA PHE A 144 -5.99 13.06 4.28
C PHE A 144 -4.73 13.76 4.77
N SER A 145 -4.02 13.09 5.69
CA SER A 145 -2.70 13.50 6.16
C SER A 145 -1.86 12.25 6.42
N MET A 146 -0.69 12.14 5.81
CA MET A 146 0.18 10.97 5.88
C MET A 146 1.66 11.36 5.81
N PRO A 147 2.59 10.64 6.48
CA PRO A 147 4.02 10.84 6.29
C PRO A 147 4.46 10.74 4.82
N VAL A 148 5.53 11.46 4.48
CA VAL A 148 6.22 11.29 3.19
C VAL A 148 6.94 9.94 3.16
N LEU A 149 6.69 9.13 2.14
CA LEU A 149 7.47 7.91 1.88
C LEU A 149 8.86 8.29 1.34
N LYS A 150 9.92 7.77 1.96
CA LYS A 150 11.32 8.16 1.73
C LYS A 150 12.17 7.06 1.12
N THR A 151 11.78 5.82 1.30
CA THR A 151 12.51 4.62 0.90
C THR A 151 11.78 3.91 -0.23
N ASP A 152 12.54 3.13 -0.99
CA ASP A 152 12.01 2.17 -1.95
C ASP A 152 12.20 0.77 -1.33
N PRO A 153 11.33 -0.20 -1.63
CA PRO A 153 11.49 -1.57 -1.13
C PRO A 153 12.68 -2.25 -1.78
N THR A 154 13.16 -3.33 -1.16
CA THR A 154 14.04 -4.28 -1.85
C THR A 154 13.18 -5.05 -2.86
N PRO A 155 13.47 -4.97 -4.17
CA PRO A 155 12.60 -5.55 -5.17
C PRO A 155 12.67 -7.08 -5.16
N ILE A 156 11.51 -7.73 -5.28
CA ILE A 156 11.42 -9.18 -5.42
C ILE A 156 11.72 -9.59 -6.87
N GLN A 157 12.43 -10.71 -7.03
CA GLN A 157 12.72 -11.27 -8.33
C GLN A 157 11.65 -12.29 -8.72
N THR A 158 11.10 -12.15 -9.92
CA THR A 158 10.15 -13.11 -10.51
C THR A 158 10.67 -13.62 -11.86
N ASN A 159 10.00 -14.62 -12.43
CA ASN A 159 10.26 -15.08 -13.80
C ASN A 159 9.46 -14.29 -14.86
N ILE A 160 8.78 -13.20 -14.46
CA ILE A 160 8.00 -12.39 -15.38
C ILE A 160 8.94 -11.51 -16.22
N LEU A 161 8.68 -11.48 -17.53
CA LEU A 161 9.29 -10.55 -18.48
C LEU A 161 8.21 -9.65 -19.07
N ILE A 162 8.48 -8.35 -19.14
CA ILE A 162 7.61 -7.35 -19.79
C ILE A 162 8.47 -6.58 -20.80
N GLU A 163 8.02 -6.52 -22.05
CA GLU A 163 8.71 -5.85 -23.15
C GLU A 163 7.76 -4.90 -23.88
N GLY A 164 7.94 -3.61 -23.67
CA GLY A 164 7.20 -2.54 -24.34
C GLY A 164 8.05 -1.28 -24.49
N LYS A 165 7.58 -0.35 -25.32
CA LYS A 165 8.26 0.95 -25.53
C LYS A 165 8.21 1.87 -24.31
N GLU A 166 7.15 1.72 -23.50
CA GLU A 166 6.84 2.59 -22.37
C GLU A 166 6.92 1.87 -21.03
N ILE A 167 7.12 0.55 -21.04
CA ILE A 167 7.27 -0.28 -19.86
C ILE A 167 8.22 -1.41 -20.22
N SER A 168 9.15 -1.75 -19.34
CA SER A 168 9.88 -3.00 -19.46
C SER A 168 10.34 -3.52 -18.12
N TYR A 169 10.38 -4.85 -18.02
CA TYR A 169 10.81 -5.59 -16.84
C TYR A 169 11.58 -6.81 -17.30
N GLN A 170 12.89 -6.84 -17.04
CA GLN A 170 13.73 -8.00 -17.36
C GLN A 170 14.19 -8.71 -16.08
N ASN A 171 14.38 -7.95 -15.00
CA ASN A 171 14.69 -8.43 -13.67
C ASN A 171 14.34 -7.35 -12.64
N ALA A 172 14.41 -7.70 -11.35
CA ALA A 172 14.08 -6.86 -10.21
C ALA A 172 14.74 -5.46 -10.24
N ASN A 173 15.90 -5.32 -10.87
CA ASN A 173 16.66 -4.07 -10.92
C ASN A 173 16.46 -3.24 -12.20
N THR A 174 15.81 -3.79 -13.23
CA THR A 174 15.66 -3.13 -14.53
C THR A 174 14.22 -2.74 -14.87
N PHE A 175 13.28 -2.94 -13.94
CA PHE A 175 11.89 -2.55 -14.16
C PHE A 175 11.75 -1.02 -14.23
N HIS A 176 11.25 -0.52 -15.35
CA HIS A 176 10.83 0.87 -15.50
C HIS A 176 9.52 1.01 -16.27
N CYS A 177 8.82 2.11 -16.03
CA CYS A 177 7.67 2.52 -16.83
C CYS A 177 7.62 4.03 -17.05
N LYS A 178 6.92 4.46 -18.09
CA LYS A 178 6.58 5.86 -18.32
C LYS A 178 5.22 6.17 -17.72
N LEU A 179 5.13 7.24 -16.95
CA LEU A 179 3.91 7.71 -16.33
C LEU A 179 3.91 9.24 -16.35
N HIS A 180 2.82 9.84 -16.85
CA HIS A 180 2.70 11.31 -17.00
C HIS A 180 3.88 11.97 -17.72
N GLY A 181 4.49 11.28 -18.68
CA GLY A 181 5.67 11.74 -19.42
C GLY A 181 7.00 11.60 -18.68
N GLY A 182 7.00 11.21 -17.40
CA GLY A 182 8.20 10.88 -16.63
C GLY A 182 8.56 9.40 -16.71
N LEU A 183 9.85 9.08 -16.54
CA LEU A 183 10.35 7.72 -16.39
C LEU A 183 10.46 7.38 -14.91
N TYR A 184 9.87 6.26 -14.50
CA TYR A 184 9.89 5.76 -13.13
C TYR A 184 10.64 4.43 -13.07
N LYS A 185 11.51 4.28 -12.07
CA LYS A 185 11.99 2.98 -11.62
C LYS A 185 10.83 2.29 -10.89
N VAL A 186 10.60 1.02 -11.17
CA VAL A 186 9.57 0.21 -10.53
C VAL A 186 10.26 -0.80 -9.61
N SER A 187 9.82 -0.89 -8.37
CA SER A 187 10.31 -1.86 -7.39
C SER A 187 9.13 -2.70 -6.90
N VAL A 188 9.00 -3.93 -7.44
CA VAL A 188 7.96 -4.88 -7.02
C VAL A 188 8.29 -5.39 -5.63
N PHE A 189 7.36 -5.37 -4.69
CA PHE A 189 7.60 -5.85 -3.32
C PHE A 189 6.65 -6.99 -2.90
N SER A 190 5.50 -7.10 -3.57
CA SER A 190 4.57 -8.22 -3.41
C SER A 190 4.00 -8.67 -4.75
N THR A 191 3.55 -9.92 -4.82
CA THR A 191 2.91 -10.51 -6.00
C THR A 191 1.69 -11.31 -5.60
N VAL A 192 0.61 -11.21 -6.38
CA VAL A 192 -0.60 -12.01 -6.19
C VAL A 192 -0.83 -12.91 -7.41
N ASP A 193 -0.95 -14.22 -7.16
CA ASP A 193 -1.43 -15.16 -8.16
C ASP A 193 -2.96 -15.26 -8.06
N CYS A 194 -3.66 -14.63 -9.01
CA CYS A 194 -5.11 -14.61 -9.08
C CYS A 194 -5.66 -15.48 -10.23
N LYS A 195 -4.99 -16.59 -10.57
CA LYS A 195 -5.51 -17.57 -11.55
C LYS A 195 -6.93 -18.05 -11.23
N ASP A 196 -7.19 -18.28 -9.94
CA ASP A 196 -8.44 -18.88 -9.44
C ASP A 196 -9.29 -17.91 -8.61
N CYS A 197 -9.04 -16.60 -8.74
CA CYS A 197 -9.79 -15.59 -8.00
C CYS A 197 -11.26 -15.51 -8.44
N PRO A 198 -12.19 -15.28 -7.50
CA PRO A 198 -13.62 -15.24 -7.81
C PRO A 198 -13.97 -14.10 -8.75
N ASN A 199 -14.99 -14.31 -9.58
CA ASN A 199 -15.61 -13.33 -10.49
C ASN A 199 -14.85 -12.98 -11.78
N PHE A 200 -13.71 -13.61 -12.08
CA PHE A 200 -13.01 -13.39 -13.35
C PHE A 200 -12.60 -14.71 -13.99
N SER A 201 -13.00 -14.89 -15.25
CA SER A 201 -12.75 -16.13 -16.00
C SER A 201 -11.34 -16.22 -16.61
N SER A 202 -10.60 -15.11 -16.67
CA SER A 202 -9.29 -15.08 -17.34
C SER A 202 -8.10 -15.28 -16.40
N GLY A 203 -8.29 -15.16 -15.08
CA GLY A 203 -7.18 -15.07 -14.14
C GLY A 203 -6.24 -13.89 -14.43
N TRP A 204 -5.37 -13.56 -13.48
CA TRP A 204 -4.33 -12.56 -13.67
C TRP A 204 -3.20 -12.72 -12.65
N TYR A 205 -2.08 -12.07 -12.93
CA TYR A 205 -1.05 -11.80 -11.94
C TYR A 205 -1.04 -10.33 -11.56
N GLU A 206 -0.70 -10.03 -10.31
CA GLU A 206 -0.49 -8.68 -9.81
C GLU A 206 0.98 -8.50 -9.39
N LEU A 207 1.58 -7.37 -9.78
CA LEU A 207 2.88 -6.92 -9.30
C LEU A 207 2.69 -5.64 -8.49
N HIS A 208 2.61 -5.77 -7.17
CA HIS A 208 2.46 -4.64 -6.25
C HIS A 208 3.79 -3.93 -6.11
N SER A 209 3.79 -2.65 -6.45
CA SER A 209 5.03 -1.96 -6.80
C SER A 209 5.10 -0.54 -6.24
N ILE A 210 6.33 -0.11 -5.98
CA ILE A 210 6.67 1.28 -5.73
C ILE A 210 7.37 1.85 -6.95
N LEU A 211 6.79 2.90 -7.53
CA LEU A 211 7.30 3.66 -8.66
C LEU A 211 8.03 4.90 -8.14
N SER A 212 9.29 5.08 -8.51
CA SER A 212 10.13 6.18 -8.03
C SER A 212 10.84 6.87 -9.20
N ASN A 213 10.76 8.20 -9.25
CA ASN A 213 11.53 9.03 -10.20
C ASN A 213 12.58 9.91 -9.48
N GLY A 214 12.88 9.58 -8.21
CA GLY A 214 13.78 10.35 -7.34
C GLY A 214 13.13 11.56 -6.65
N LYS A 215 11.98 12.03 -7.16
CA LYS A 215 11.20 13.14 -6.56
C LYS A 215 9.88 12.64 -5.97
N ASP A 216 9.13 11.90 -6.77
CA ASP A 216 7.83 11.36 -6.46
C ASP A 216 7.97 9.85 -6.22
N ARG A 217 7.20 9.35 -5.26
CA ARG A 217 7.02 7.93 -5.01
C ARG A 217 5.56 7.59 -5.12
N CYS A 218 5.26 6.57 -5.91
CA CYS A 218 3.90 6.10 -6.08
C CYS A 218 3.78 4.63 -5.74
N PHE A 219 2.70 4.24 -5.07
CA PHE A 219 2.26 2.85 -5.06
C PHE A 219 1.40 2.59 -6.29
N GLY A 220 1.51 1.42 -6.89
CA GLY A 220 0.60 0.97 -7.93
C GLY A 220 0.72 -0.53 -8.17
N ILE A 221 -0.30 -1.09 -8.80
CA ILE A 221 -0.37 -2.52 -9.09
C ILE A 221 -0.36 -2.72 -10.59
N PHE A 222 0.61 -3.51 -11.09
CA PHE A 222 0.61 -3.93 -12.48
C PHE A 222 -0.17 -5.24 -12.63
N TYR A 223 -1.17 -5.25 -13.50
CA TYR A 223 -2.00 -6.39 -13.83
C TYR A 223 -1.56 -7.04 -15.14
N LEU A 224 -1.38 -8.35 -15.11
CA LEU A 224 -0.99 -9.20 -16.23
C LEU A 224 -2.10 -10.22 -16.49
N ASN A 225 -2.94 -9.99 -17.51
CA ASN A 225 -4.09 -10.85 -17.81
C ASN A 225 -3.65 -12.10 -18.57
N LEU A 226 -3.91 -13.30 -18.02
CA LEU A 226 -3.41 -14.57 -18.60
C LEU A 226 -3.98 -14.90 -19.98
N ASN A 227 -5.07 -14.23 -20.40
CA ASN A 227 -5.63 -14.36 -21.75
C ASN A 227 -5.18 -13.25 -22.70
N ASP A 228 -4.52 -12.20 -22.20
CA ASP A 228 -3.97 -11.11 -23.00
C ASP A 228 -2.51 -10.82 -22.63
N HIS A 229 -1.61 -11.47 -23.36
CA HIS A 229 -0.16 -11.32 -23.19
C HIS A 229 0.42 -10.08 -23.90
N LYS A 230 -0.42 -9.19 -24.43
CA LYS A 230 -0.01 -8.00 -25.22
C LYS A 230 -0.35 -6.68 -24.55
N SER A 231 -0.87 -6.72 -23.33
CA SER A 231 -1.16 -5.54 -22.53
C SER A 231 -0.72 -5.72 -21.08
N VAL A 232 -0.31 -4.61 -20.48
CA VAL A 232 -0.08 -4.50 -19.03
C VAL A 232 -0.86 -3.29 -18.53
N TYR A 233 -1.63 -3.47 -17.47
CA TYR A 233 -2.42 -2.39 -16.87
C TYR A 233 -1.77 -1.94 -15.56
N LEU A 234 -1.71 -0.64 -15.32
CA LEU A 234 -1.33 -0.06 -14.04
C LEU A 234 -2.56 0.58 -13.41
N GLU A 235 -2.95 0.04 -12.26
CA GLU A 235 -4.10 0.48 -11.49
C GLU A 235 -3.73 0.78 -10.03
N TYR A 236 -4.71 1.25 -9.24
CA TYR A 236 -4.58 1.59 -7.82
C TYR A 236 -3.44 2.55 -7.51
N LEU A 237 -3.15 3.43 -8.47
CA LEU A 237 -2.00 4.30 -8.44
C LEU A 237 -2.21 5.46 -7.45
N PHE A 238 -1.28 5.56 -6.50
CA PHE A 238 -1.23 6.54 -5.42
C PHE A 238 0.13 7.22 -5.46
N CYS A 239 0.20 8.53 -5.66
CA CYS A 239 1.48 9.25 -5.71
C CYS A 239 1.64 10.22 -4.53
N ASN A 240 2.79 10.19 -3.86
CA ASN A 240 3.17 11.23 -2.91
C ASN A 240 3.81 12.40 -3.70
N PRO A 241 3.38 13.68 -3.50
CA PRO A 241 2.46 14.19 -2.48
C PRO A 241 0.99 14.32 -2.87
N SER A 242 0.62 14.09 -4.14
CA SER A 242 -0.76 14.27 -4.60
C SER A 242 -1.48 12.93 -4.72
N LEU A 243 -2.44 12.63 -3.83
CA LEU A 243 -3.28 11.42 -3.94
C LEU A 243 -4.35 11.52 -5.02
N THR A 244 -4.09 12.31 -6.05
CA THR A 244 -4.82 12.25 -7.29
C THR A 244 -4.69 10.83 -7.79
N ARG A 245 -5.80 10.11 -7.89
CA ARG A 245 -5.88 8.82 -8.56
C ARG A 245 -5.70 9.07 -10.05
N PRO A 246 -4.54 8.77 -10.63
CA PRO A 246 -4.40 8.88 -12.06
C PRO A 246 -5.35 7.88 -12.70
N LYS A 247 -5.85 8.20 -13.90
CA LYS A 247 -6.61 7.22 -14.67
C LYS A 247 -5.73 5.98 -14.86
N MET A 248 -6.38 4.81 -14.81
CA MET A 248 -5.79 3.54 -15.23
C MET A 248 -4.93 3.76 -16.47
N SER A 249 -3.68 3.34 -16.40
CA SER A 249 -2.76 3.43 -17.52
C SER A 249 -2.64 2.05 -18.14
N SER A 250 -2.83 1.95 -19.45
CA SER A 250 -2.59 0.72 -20.20
C SER A 250 -1.34 0.89 -21.06
N TYR A 251 -0.51 -0.15 -21.05
CA TYR A 251 0.71 -0.21 -21.84
C TYR A 251 0.57 -1.29 -22.91
N VAL A 252 0.92 -0.94 -24.14
CA VAL A 252 1.12 -1.93 -25.20
C VAL A 252 2.49 -2.56 -24.97
N ALA A 253 2.50 -3.78 -24.47
CA ALA A 253 3.71 -4.51 -24.10
C ALA A 253 3.45 -6.02 -24.15
N ASN A 254 4.42 -6.78 -24.63
CA ASN A 254 4.35 -8.24 -24.50
C ASN A 254 4.79 -8.63 -23.09
N TRP A 255 4.08 -9.55 -22.45
CA TRP A 255 4.53 -10.12 -21.19
C TRP A 255 4.50 -11.65 -21.23
N SER A 256 5.38 -12.27 -20.45
CA SER A 256 5.50 -13.73 -20.35
C SER A 256 6.06 -14.15 -18.98
N GLY A 257 6.08 -15.45 -18.69
CA GLY A 257 6.65 -16.01 -17.47
C GLY A 257 5.62 -16.39 -16.40
N SER A 258 6.09 -16.60 -15.18
CA SER A 258 5.28 -16.96 -14.01
C SER A 258 5.73 -16.20 -12.76
N LEU A 259 4.90 -16.21 -11.72
CA LEU A 259 5.22 -15.65 -10.41
C LEU A 259 6.12 -16.53 -9.56
N GLU A 260 6.62 -17.65 -10.09
CA GLU A 260 7.59 -18.49 -9.37
C GLU A 260 8.78 -17.62 -8.95
N GLN A 261 8.97 -17.50 -7.64
CA GLN A 261 10.08 -16.75 -7.08
C GLN A 261 11.37 -17.47 -7.42
N ILE A 262 12.32 -16.73 -7.99
CA ILE A 262 13.69 -17.22 -8.11
C ILE A 262 14.30 -17.10 -6.72
N SER A 263 14.64 -18.23 -6.08
CA SER A 263 15.33 -18.21 -4.79
C SER A 263 16.60 -17.37 -4.92
N GLN A 264 16.66 -16.27 -4.19
CA GLN A 264 17.86 -15.44 -4.08
C GLN A 264 18.85 -16.23 -3.21
N HIS A 265 19.72 -17.01 -3.87
CA HIS A 265 20.89 -17.64 -3.25
C HIS A 265 22.08 -16.67 -3.24
#